data_AF-A0A3R7S2V7-F1
#
_entry.id   AF-A0A3R7S2V7-F1
#
_cell.length_a   1.000
_cell.length_b   1.000
_cell.length_c   1.000
_cell.angle_alpha   90.00
_cell.angle_beta   90.00
_cell.angle_gamma   90.00
#
_symmetry.space_group_name_H-M   'P 1'
#
loop_
_entity.id
_entity.type
_entity.pdbx_description
1 polymer ?
#
loop_
_entity_poly.entity_id
_entity_poly.type
_entity_poly.pdbx_seq_one_letter_code
_entity_poly.pdbx_strand_id
1 'polypeptide(L)'
;MDIKILKMNIYNLKTMSFKYIFFLLVTTCISMQAQKVKVKKGDILVDKVKVGHIEKIKVKNDSLNEAFYKIVDNSGRHVFNFRNEFIVSPLFLDDKKYFFHTIEYVIKGKRAAVQDPKYYPTEKQMAKYLISSNLLDNDGVNDSAIEEFIISKDILPPNLQKIVKEEEELKAYASFKVDRLISDPVFVFFDRTTSGTSAVSDGMVTKSRYNIFQGIKDPKTNEFISKTFIGYAIAEDFITSEKVGWSTNPPKDYRPNPKDNYKLIVYNIKGVPLASYQFLTYKTYHPYEIFGPTKTDLRGINSVEERIKYIGGDLIEKNIL
;
A
#
# COMPACT_ATOMS: atom_id res chain seq x y z
N MET A 1 -7.27 53.71 -57.31
CA MET A 1 -7.20 53.61 -55.84
C MET A 1 -6.70 52.22 -55.49
N ASP A 2 -5.47 52.16 -54.99
CA ASP A 2 -4.63 50.95 -55.02
C ASP A 2 -5.05 49.88 -54.00
N ILE A 3 -5.40 48.69 -54.50
CA ILE A 3 -5.76 47.50 -53.70
C ILE A 3 -4.61 47.07 -52.76
N LYS A 4 -3.36 47.47 -53.06
CA LYS A 4 -2.19 47.26 -52.20
C LYS A 4 -2.27 48.01 -50.87
N ILE A 5 -2.85 49.21 -50.84
CA ILE A 5 -2.93 50.02 -49.61
C ILE A 5 -3.98 49.43 -48.66
N LEU A 6 -5.08 48.89 -49.18
CA LEU A 6 -6.12 48.24 -48.36
C LEU A 6 -5.65 46.93 -47.72
N LYS A 7 -4.85 46.12 -48.43
CA LYS A 7 -4.30 44.86 -47.89
C LYS A 7 -3.28 45.09 -46.77
N MET A 8 -2.51 46.17 -46.83
CA MET A 8 -1.48 46.49 -45.83
C MET A 8 -2.08 46.95 -44.49
N ASN A 9 -3.23 47.63 -44.52
CA ASN A 9 -3.96 48.02 -43.30
C ASN A 9 -4.69 46.85 -42.62
N ILE A 10 -5.24 45.90 -43.38
CA ILE A 10 -5.92 44.71 -42.79
C ILE A 10 -4.90 43.74 -42.14
N TYR A 11 -3.69 43.64 -42.69
CA TYR A 11 -2.64 42.78 -42.13
C TYR A 11 -2.08 43.31 -40.81
N ASN A 12 -1.95 44.64 -40.69
CA ASN A 12 -1.48 45.29 -39.45
C ASN A 12 -2.55 45.30 -38.34
N LEU A 13 -3.85 45.41 -38.68
CA LEU A 13 -4.93 45.27 -37.68
C LEU A 13 -5.07 43.83 -37.15
N LYS A 14 -4.91 42.80 -38.00
CA LYS A 14 -4.96 41.39 -37.56
C LYS A 14 -3.80 41.01 -36.64
N THR A 15 -2.60 41.48 -36.94
CA THR A 15 -1.39 41.16 -36.13
C THR A 15 -1.29 41.96 -34.83
N MET A 16 -1.84 43.18 -34.77
CA MET A 16 -1.98 43.89 -33.48
C MET A 16 -2.99 43.19 -32.57
N SER A 17 -4.19 42.83 -33.07
CA SER A 17 -5.23 42.20 -32.22
C SER A 17 -4.78 40.89 -31.57
N PHE A 18 -4.03 40.05 -32.28
CA PHE A 18 -3.56 38.76 -31.76
C PHE A 18 -2.48 38.92 -30.68
N LYS A 19 -1.58 39.90 -30.83
CA LYS A 19 -0.55 40.19 -29.81
C LYS A 19 -1.16 40.69 -28.51
N TYR A 20 -2.17 41.57 -28.58
CA TYR A 20 -2.85 42.06 -27.38
C TYR A 20 -3.71 40.98 -26.72
N ILE A 21 -4.39 40.13 -27.49
CA ILE A 21 -5.14 38.98 -26.96
C ILE A 21 -4.21 37.96 -26.29
N PHE A 22 -3.06 37.65 -26.92
CA PHE A 22 -2.07 36.75 -26.35
C PHE A 22 -1.42 37.34 -25.08
N PHE A 23 -1.14 38.64 -25.06
CA PHE A 23 -0.63 39.32 -23.87
C PHE A 23 -1.68 39.38 -22.74
N LEU A 24 -2.97 39.54 -23.08
CA LEU A 24 -4.08 39.47 -22.11
C LEU A 24 -4.26 38.04 -21.55
N LEU A 25 -4.12 37.01 -22.40
CA LEU A 25 -4.16 35.59 -22.00
C LEU A 25 -2.96 35.23 -21.11
N VAL A 26 -1.76 35.70 -21.44
CA VAL A 26 -0.55 35.45 -20.64
C VAL A 26 -0.64 36.20 -19.30
N THR A 27 -1.10 37.46 -19.28
CA THR A 27 -1.23 38.24 -18.03
C THR A 27 -2.36 37.75 -17.12
N THR A 28 -3.47 37.24 -17.69
CA THR A 28 -4.52 36.58 -16.89
C THR A 28 -4.13 35.20 -16.37
N CYS A 29 -3.19 34.49 -17.02
CA CYS A 29 -2.64 33.25 -16.48
C CYS A 29 -1.65 33.47 -15.33
N ILE A 30 -0.97 34.63 -15.26
CA ILE A 30 0.07 34.90 -14.25
C ILE A 30 -0.52 35.30 -12.88
N SER A 31 -1.80 35.66 -12.81
CA SER A 31 -2.47 36.04 -11.54
C SER A 31 -3.11 34.87 -10.79
N MET A 32 -2.93 33.61 -11.20
CA MET A 32 -3.22 32.46 -10.33
C MET A 32 -2.16 32.39 -9.22
N GLN A 33 -2.23 33.32 -8.27
CA GLN A 33 -1.51 33.22 -7.02
C GLN A 33 -2.05 31.98 -6.30
N ALA A 34 -1.19 30.97 -6.14
CA ALA A 34 -1.53 29.79 -5.35
C ALA A 34 -1.95 30.24 -3.93
N GLN A 35 -3.22 29.98 -3.58
CA GLN A 35 -3.78 30.32 -2.26
C GLN A 35 -2.88 29.76 -1.14
N LYS A 36 -2.42 30.63 -0.25
CA LYS A 36 -1.43 30.26 0.76
C LYS A 36 -2.12 29.69 1.99
N VAL A 37 -2.32 28.38 2.01
CA VAL A 37 -2.87 27.65 3.16
C VAL A 37 -1.83 27.53 4.29
N LYS A 38 -2.19 27.99 5.49
CA LYS A 38 -1.41 27.84 6.73
C LYS A 38 -2.29 27.27 7.84
N VAL A 39 -1.68 26.54 8.77
CA VAL A 39 -2.32 26.13 10.04
C VAL A 39 -1.51 26.74 11.18
N LYS A 40 -2.17 27.45 12.09
CA LYS A 40 -1.56 28.07 13.27
C LYS A 40 -2.40 27.79 14.51
N LYS A 41 -1.86 27.04 15.48
CA LYS A 41 -2.59 26.65 16.71
C LYS A 41 -3.97 26.03 16.40
N GLY A 42 -4.05 25.17 15.38
CA GLY A 42 -5.30 24.57 14.90
C GLY A 42 -6.12 25.45 13.96
N ASP A 43 -5.91 26.78 13.91
CA ASP A 43 -6.64 27.64 12.98
C ASP A 43 -6.16 27.43 11.54
N ILE A 44 -7.10 27.15 10.64
CA ILE A 44 -6.88 27.04 9.20
C ILE A 44 -7.00 28.45 8.60
N LEU A 45 -5.93 28.90 7.96
CA LEU A 45 -5.82 30.23 7.37
C LEU A 45 -5.60 30.13 5.85
N VAL A 46 -6.46 30.75 5.06
CA VAL A 46 -6.30 30.96 3.62
C VAL A 46 -5.97 32.43 3.41
N ASP A 47 -4.78 32.72 2.89
CA ASP A 47 -4.31 34.09 2.66
C ASP A 47 -4.45 35.02 3.88
N LYS A 48 -4.24 34.44 5.08
CA LYS A 48 -4.36 35.04 6.42
C LYS A 48 -5.79 35.21 6.95
N VAL A 49 -6.82 34.88 6.17
CA VAL A 49 -8.21 34.82 6.63
C VAL A 49 -8.47 33.47 7.29
N LYS A 50 -9.06 33.46 8.48
CA LYS A 50 -9.46 32.21 9.16
C LYS A 50 -10.69 31.64 8.46
N VAL A 51 -10.61 30.37 8.10
CA VAL A 51 -11.70 29.65 7.41
C VAL A 51 -12.22 28.45 8.21
N GLY A 52 -11.50 28.05 9.25
CA GLY A 52 -11.92 26.99 10.16
C GLY A 52 -10.88 26.69 11.22
N HIS A 53 -11.14 25.64 12.00
CA HIS A 53 -10.26 25.12 13.02
C HIS A 53 -10.15 23.60 12.91
N ILE A 54 -8.95 23.05 12.99
CA ILE A 54 -8.67 21.61 13.01
C ILE A 54 -8.08 21.22 14.35
N GLU A 55 -8.64 20.18 14.96
CA GLU A 55 -8.19 19.65 16.24
C GLU A 55 -8.11 18.13 16.20
N LYS A 56 -7.08 17.56 16.85
CA LYS A 56 -6.95 16.12 17.00
C LYS A 56 -7.75 15.64 18.21
N ILE A 57 -8.77 14.84 17.95
CA ILE A 57 -9.57 14.18 18.98
C ILE A 57 -9.01 12.77 19.20
N LYS A 58 -8.70 12.45 20.46
CA LYS A 58 -8.34 11.09 20.88
C LYS A 58 -9.53 10.49 21.61
N VAL A 59 -10.13 9.46 21.05
CA VAL A 59 -11.13 8.66 21.75
C VAL A 59 -10.39 7.55 22.46
N LYS A 60 -10.32 7.63 23.79
CA LYS A 60 -9.90 6.51 24.62
C LYS A 60 -11.14 5.75 25.04
N ASN A 61 -11.39 4.60 24.42
CA ASN A 61 -12.27 3.59 24.99
C ASN A 61 -11.44 2.31 25.21
N ASP A 62 -11.85 1.47 26.14
CA ASP A 62 -11.14 0.26 26.60
C ASP A 62 -10.87 -0.75 25.46
N SER A 63 -11.47 -0.55 24.29
CA SER A 63 -11.32 -1.43 23.12
C SER A 63 -10.81 -0.76 21.84
N LEU A 64 -10.73 0.58 21.78
CA LEU A 64 -10.32 1.31 20.56
C LEU A 64 -9.57 2.60 20.93
N ASN A 65 -8.30 2.68 20.54
CA ASN A 65 -7.50 3.90 20.59
C ASN A 65 -7.59 4.60 19.23
N GLU A 66 -8.78 5.11 18.89
CA GLU A 66 -8.99 5.83 17.64
C GLU A 66 -8.71 7.32 17.84
N ALA A 67 -7.78 7.85 17.03
CA ALA A 67 -7.57 9.29 16.91
C ALA A 67 -8.07 9.75 15.55
N PHE A 68 -8.84 10.84 15.53
CA PHE A 68 -9.31 11.47 14.30
C PHE A 68 -9.11 12.98 14.38
N TYR A 69 -9.14 13.66 13.24
CA TYR A 69 -9.07 15.12 13.19
C TYR A 69 -10.45 15.68 12.92
N LYS A 70 -10.94 16.51 13.84
CA LYS A 70 -12.21 17.22 13.76
C LYS A 70 -11.97 18.59 13.14
N ILE A 71 -12.81 18.98 12.20
CA ILE A 71 -12.81 20.30 11.59
C ILE A 71 -14.09 21.02 11.93
N VAL A 72 -13.92 22.25 12.39
CA VAL A 72 -14.99 23.17 12.79
C VAL A 72 -14.95 24.37 11.86
N ASP A 73 -16.11 24.82 11.38
CA ASP A 73 -16.23 26.04 10.57
C ASP A 73 -16.08 27.30 11.44
N ASN A 74 -16.08 28.47 10.81
CA ASN A 74 -16.01 29.75 11.51
C ASN A 74 -17.20 30.02 12.44
N SER A 75 -18.33 29.33 12.25
CA SER A 75 -19.51 29.40 13.12
C SER A 75 -19.42 28.47 14.33
N GLY A 76 -18.33 27.72 14.49
CA GLY A 76 -18.19 26.76 15.58
C GLY A 76 -18.91 25.43 15.33
N ARG A 77 -19.44 25.19 14.12
CA ARG A 77 -20.12 23.94 13.78
C ARG A 77 -19.11 22.90 13.32
N HIS A 78 -19.27 21.68 13.83
CA HIS A 78 -18.48 20.53 13.39
C HIS A 78 -18.93 20.09 12.00
N VAL A 79 -18.01 20.13 11.04
CA VAL A 79 -18.31 19.92 9.63
C VAL A 79 -17.65 18.66 9.07
N PHE A 80 -16.39 18.40 9.41
CA PHE A 80 -15.68 17.23 8.90
C PHE A 80 -14.96 16.41 9.99
N ASN A 81 -14.82 15.11 9.72
CA ASN A 81 -13.82 14.26 10.37
C ASN A 81 -12.84 13.73 9.33
N PHE A 82 -11.54 13.80 9.61
CA PHE A 82 -10.54 12.97 8.94
C PHE A 82 -10.19 11.78 9.82
N ARG A 83 -10.31 10.58 9.26
CA ARG A 83 -10.00 9.33 9.95
C ARG A 83 -8.87 8.61 9.22
N ASN A 84 -8.02 7.95 9.99
CA ASN A 84 -7.11 6.95 9.46
C ASN A 84 -7.80 5.60 9.57
N GLU A 85 -8.03 4.96 8.45
CA GLU A 85 -8.70 3.67 8.33
C GLU A 85 -7.73 2.65 7.74
N PHE A 86 -8.09 1.37 7.84
CA PHE A 86 -7.38 0.32 7.14
C PHE A 86 -8.34 -0.73 6.60
N ILE A 87 -7.92 -1.38 5.53
CA ILE A 87 -8.48 -2.66 5.11
C ILE A 87 -7.43 -3.75 5.29
N VAL A 88 -7.91 -4.96 5.56
CA VAL A 88 -7.07 -6.16 5.65
C VAL A 88 -6.83 -6.69 4.23
N SER A 89 -5.62 -7.16 3.96
CA SER A 89 -5.28 -7.80 2.69
C SER A 89 -6.12 -9.06 2.47
N PRO A 90 -6.81 -9.23 1.32
CA PRO A 90 -7.44 -10.49 0.97
C PRO A 90 -6.51 -11.70 0.94
N LEU A 91 -5.23 -11.47 0.63
CA LEU A 91 -4.23 -12.49 0.37
C LEU A 91 -3.40 -12.85 1.63
N PHE A 92 -3.00 -11.85 2.40
CA PHE A 92 -2.16 -12.00 3.60
C PHE A 92 -2.93 -11.84 4.92
N LEU A 93 -4.22 -11.50 4.86
CA LEU A 93 -5.09 -11.36 6.03
C LEU A 93 -4.46 -10.43 7.08
N ASP A 94 -4.52 -10.77 8.35
CA ASP A 94 -4.07 -9.89 9.45
C ASP A 94 -2.58 -9.53 9.40
N ASP A 95 -1.77 -10.22 8.59
CA ASP A 95 -0.34 -9.94 8.43
C ASP A 95 -0.09 -8.69 7.58
N LYS A 96 -1.08 -8.23 6.80
CA LYS A 96 -0.95 -7.05 5.95
C LYS A 96 -2.20 -6.19 5.97
N LYS A 97 -2.01 -4.91 6.29
CA LYS A 97 -3.07 -3.90 6.34
C LYS A 97 -2.73 -2.75 5.41
N TYR A 98 -3.71 -2.29 4.64
CA TYR A 98 -3.60 -1.11 3.79
C TYR A 98 -4.23 0.07 4.49
N PHE A 99 -3.42 1.00 4.97
CA PHE A 99 -3.88 2.21 5.63
C PHE A 99 -4.25 3.29 4.60
N PHE A 100 -5.35 4.00 4.86
CA PHE A 100 -5.82 5.10 4.04
C PHE A 100 -6.56 6.12 4.89
N HIS A 101 -6.76 7.31 4.35
CA HIS A 101 -7.52 8.34 5.02
C HIS A 101 -8.88 8.52 4.38
N THR A 102 -9.89 8.78 5.20
CA THR A 102 -11.23 9.16 4.76
C THR A 102 -11.57 10.54 5.30
N ILE A 103 -12.45 11.22 4.57
CA ILE A 103 -13.12 12.43 5.02
C ILE A 103 -14.62 12.14 5.15
N GLU A 104 -15.17 12.43 6.31
CA GLU A 104 -16.59 12.32 6.63
C GLU A 104 -17.19 13.72 6.71
N TYR A 105 -18.27 13.97 5.97
CA TYR A 105 -19.10 15.14 6.17
C TYR A 105 -20.18 14.84 7.20
N VAL A 106 -19.98 15.38 8.39
CA VAL A 106 -20.70 14.96 9.60
C VAL A 106 -22.19 15.31 9.53
N ILE A 107 -22.54 16.42 8.90
CA ILE A 107 -23.92 16.89 8.78
C ILE A 107 -24.81 15.88 8.03
N LYS A 108 -24.28 15.22 6.99
CA LYS A 108 -25.01 14.21 6.19
C LYS A 108 -24.59 12.77 6.51
N GLY A 109 -23.63 12.55 7.41
CA GLY A 109 -23.09 11.23 7.75
C GLY A 109 -22.47 10.47 6.58
N LYS A 110 -22.03 11.18 5.52
CA LYS A 110 -21.42 10.55 4.33
C LYS A 110 -19.91 10.63 4.36
N ARG A 111 -19.24 9.66 3.76
CA ARG A 111 -17.78 9.49 3.81
C ARG A 111 -17.21 9.15 2.43
N ALA A 112 -16.03 9.69 2.15
CA ALA A 112 -15.26 9.38 0.94
C ALA A 112 -13.78 9.18 1.25
N ALA A 113 -13.08 8.43 0.40
CA ALA A 113 -11.63 8.32 0.46
C ALA A 113 -10.93 9.65 0.12
N VAL A 114 -9.89 9.97 0.88
CA VAL A 114 -8.91 10.97 0.49
C VAL A 114 -8.08 10.39 -0.66
N GLN A 115 -8.20 10.97 -1.83
CA GLN A 115 -7.69 10.39 -3.09
C GLN A 115 -6.16 10.51 -3.25
N ASP A 116 -5.53 11.47 -2.57
CA ASP A 116 -4.12 11.75 -2.73
C ASP A 116 -3.36 11.56 -1.40
N PRO A 117 -2.50 10.52 -1.32
CA PRO A 117 -1.70 10.20 -0.14
C PRO A 117 -0.83 11.32 0.39
N LYS A 118 -0.46 12.30 -0.45
CA LYS A 118 0.35 13.44 -0.02
C LYS A 118 -0.37 14.30 1.02
N TYR A 119 -1.67 14.10 1.24
CA TYR A 119 -2.46 14.82 2.23
C TYR A 119 -2.65 14.09 3.58
N TYR A 120 -2.02 12.93 3.77
CA TYR A 120 -2.31 12.06 4.92
C TYR A 120 -1.72 12.48 6.28
N PRO A 121 -0.47 12.96 6.41
CA PRO A 121 0.17 12.91 7.74
C PRO A 121 -0.04 14.12 8.66
N THR A 122 -0.51 15.28 8.19
CA THR A 122 -0.51 16.50 9.01
C THR A 122 -1.78 17.34 8.88
N GLU A 123 -2.12 18.11 9.94
CA GLU A 123 -3.20 19.10 9.93
C GLU A 123 -3.11 20.06 8.74
N LYS A 124 -1.88 20.49 8.40
CA LYS A 124 -1.63 21.37 7.26
C LYS A 124 -2.00 20.72 5.94
N GLN A 125 -1.74 19.42 5.79
CA GLN A 125 -2.05 18.67 4.59
C GLN A 125 -3.56 18.39 4.49
N MET A 126 -4.21 18.03 5.59
CA MET A 126 -5.67 17.88 5.64
C MET A 126 -6.37 19.21 5.31
N ALA A 127 -5.90 20.33 5.89
CA ALA A 127 -6.38 21.66 5.54
C ALA A 127 -6.17 21.97 4.06
N LYS A 128 -4.97 21.72 3.51
CA LYS A 128 -4.71 21.91 2.08
C LYS A 128 -5.66 21.11 1.20
N TYR A 129 -5.98 19.89 1.59
CA TYR A 129 -6.92 19.04 0.85
C TYR A 129 -8.34 19.60 0.85
N LEU A 130 -8.83 20.10 2.00
CA LEU A 130 -10.13 20.76 2.11
C LEU A 130 -10.22 21.97 1.16
N ILE A 131 -9.19 22.83 1.17
CA ILE A 131 -9.16 24.03 0.33
C ILE A 131 -9.01 23.64 -1.15
N SER A 132 -8.07 22.75 -1.49
CA SER A 132 -7.81 22.37 -2.88
C SER A 132 -8.94 21.60 -3.53
N SER A 133 -9.74 20.90 -2.72
CA SER A 133 -10.94 20.18 -3.17
C SER A 133 -12.20 21.05 -3.10
N ASN A 134 -12.05 22.35 -2.80
CA ASN A 134 -13.13 23.31 -2.67
C ASN A 134 -14.22 22.90 -1.66
N LEU A 135 -13.86 22.13 -0.62
CA LEU A 135 -14.78 21.68 0.43
C LEU A 135 -14.93 22.71 1.55
N LEU A 136 -13.91 23.55 1.70
CA LEU A 136 -13.86 24.66 2.64
C LEU A 136 -13.19 25.85 1.96
N ASP A 137 -13.76 27.03 2.09
CA ASP A 137 -13.24 28.28 1.53
C ASP A 137 -13.47 29.45 2.51
N ASN A 138 -13.30 30.70 2.04
CA ASN A 138 -13.50 31.89 2.86
C ASN A 138 -14.97 32.11 3.28
N ASP A 139 -15.92 31.60 2.49
CA ASP A 139 -17.36 31.69 2.75
C ASP A 139 -17.86 30.55 3.64
N GLY A 140 -17.04 29.51 3.81
CA GLY A 140 -17.23 28.43 4.76
C GLY A 140 -17.28 27.08 4.05
N VAL A 141 -18.27 26.27 4.40
CA VAL A 141 -18.45 24.93 3.84
C VAL A 141 -19.17 25.03 2.49
N ASN A 142 -18.60 24.41 1.46
CA ASN A 142 -19.21 24.37 0.14
C ASN A 142 -20.05 23.10 -0.03
N ASP A 143 -21.34 23.20 0.29
CA ASP A 143 -22.27 22.07 0.21
C ASP A 143 -22.38 21.44 -1.19
N SER A 144 -22.25 22.25 -2.25
CA SER A 144 -22.34 21.76 -3.63
C SER A 144 -21.13 20.89 -3.99
N ALA A 145 -19.92 21.36 -3.65
CA ALA A 145 -18.71 20.58 -3.84
C ALA A 145 -18.71 19.30 -2.99
N ILE A 146 -19.32 19.33 -1.80
CA ILE A 146 -19.47 18.15 -0.94
C ILE A 146 -20.42 17.13 -1.54
N GLU A 147 -21.55 17.55 -2.09
CA GLU A 147 -22.46 16.63 -2.77
C GLU A 147 -21.78 15.98 -3.97
N GLU A 148 -21.05 16.75 -4.76
CA GLU A 148 -20.27 16.22 -5.88
C GLU A 148 -19.16 15.28 -5.41
N PHE A 149 -18.44 15.62 -4.35
CA PHE A 149 -17.24 14.90 -3.92
C PHE A 149 -17.52 13.67 -3.08
N ILE A 150 -18.45 13.75 -2.13
CA ILE A 150 -18.69 12.70 -1.13
C ILE A 150 -19.76 11.71 -1.60
N ILE A 151 -20.64 12.09 -2.54
CA ILE A 151 -21.64 11.15 -3.09
C ILE A 151 -21.08 10.34 -4.26
N SER A 152 -20.14 10.89 -5.03
CA SER A 152 -19.59 10.22 -6.23
C SER A 152 -18.38 9.33 -5.97
N LYS A 153 -17.76 9.41 -4.79
CA LYS A 153 -16.47 8.75 -4.54
C LYS A 153 -16.59 7.57 -3.58
N ASP A 154 -15.93 6.49 -3.96
CA ASP A 154 -15.80 5.31 -3.14
C ASP A 154 -15.10 5.62 -1.80
N ILE A 155 -15.41 4.79 -0.82
CA ILE A 155 -14.77 4.79 0.50
C ILE A 155 -13.31 4.32 0.39
N LEU A 156 -12.96 3.59 -0.68
CA LEU A 156 -11.61 3.11 -0.95
C LEU A 156 -10.90 3.95 -2.02
N PRO A 157 -9.65 4.40 -1.78
CA PRO A 157 -8.84 5.03 -2.82
C PRO A 157 -8.63 4.11 -4.04
N PRO A 158 -8.63 4.63 -5.29
CA PRO A 158 -8.48 3.84 -6.51
C PRO A 158 -7.23 2.95 -6.55
N ASN A 159 -6.12 3.41 -5.98
CA ASN A 159 -4.89 2.62 -5.87
C ASN A 159 -5.08 1.40 -4.96
N LEU A 160 -5.83 1.54 -3.86
CA LEU A 160 -6.15 0.41 -2.98
C LEU A 160 -7.20 -0.51 -3.59
N GLN A 161 -8.20 0.03 -4.30
CA GLN A 161 -9.16 -0.81 -5.03
C GLN A 161 -8.45 -1.74 -6.04
N LYS A 162 -7.47 -1.20 -6.77
CA LYS A 162 -6.65 -1.98 -7.71
C LYS A 162 -5.89 -3.09 -6.98
N ILE A 163 -5.21 -2.77 -5.87
CA ILE A 163 -4.46 -3.75 -5.07
C ILE A 163 -5.37 -4.85 -4.54
N VAL A 164 -6.53 -4.50 -3.98
CA VAL A 164 -7.51 -5.47 -3.45
C VAL A 164 -8.00 -6.39 -4.55
N LYS A 165 -8.32 -5.83 -5.73
CA LYS A 165 -8.78 -6.62 -6.86
C LYS A 165 -7.72 -7.62 -7.33
N GLU A 166 -6.47 -7.17 -7.47
CA GLU A 166 -5.34 -8.05 -7.82
C GLU A 166 -5.13 -9.17 -6.79
N GLU A 167 -5.28 -8.86 -5.50
CA GLU A 167 -5.18 -9.86 -4.43
C GLU A 167 -6.34 -10.87 -4.43
N GLU A 168 -7.57 -10.44 -4.67
CA GLU A 168 -8.72 -11.35 -4.81
C GLU A 168 -8.61 -12.25 -6.05
N GLU A 169 -8.11 -11.72 -7.17
CA GLU A 169 -7.84 -12.50 -8.37
C GLU A 169 -6.76 -13.57 -8.12
N LEU A 170 -5.69 -13.24 -7.38
CA LEU A 170 -4.68 -14.22 -6.98
C LEU A 170 -5.23 -15.25 -6.01
N LYS A 171 -6.05 -14.84 -5.05
CA LYS A 171 -6.66 -15.72 -4.05
C LYS A 171 -7.52 -16.83 -4.66
N ALA A 172 -8.06 -16.63 -5.86
CA ALA A 172 -8.76 -17.68 -6.60
C ALA A 172 -7.88 -18.93 -6.85
N TYR A 173 -6.56 -18.79 -6.81
CA TYR A 173 -5.60 -19.90 -6.93
C TYR A 173 -5.15 -20.49 -5.59
N ALA A 174 -5.79 -20.13 -4.46
CA ALA A 174 -5.43 -20.66 -3.14
C ALA A 174 -5.52 -22.18 -3.05
N SER A 175 -6.50 -22.78 -3.73
CA SER A 175 -6.68 -24.24 -3.80
C SER A 175 -5.88 -24.89 -4.94
N PHE A 176 -5.11 -24.12 -5.71
CA PHE A 176 -4.31 -24.66 -6.81
C PHE A 176 -3.20 -25.55 -6.26
N LYS A 177 -3.17 -26.79 -6.75
CA LYS A 177 -2.19 -27.82 -6.39
C LYS A 177 -1.63 -28.43 -7.65
N VAL A 178 -0.36 -28.82 -7.60
CA VAL A 178 0.26 -29.62 -8.66
C VAL A 178 0.05 -31.10 -8.40
N ASP A 179 -0.07 -31.87 -9.49
CA ASP A 179 -0.13 -33.33 -9.43
C ASP A 179 1.19 -33.89 -8.88
N ARG A 180 1.10 -34.64 -7.78
CA ARG A 180 2.25 -35.20 -7.06
C ARG A 180 1.85 -36.41 -6.23
N LEU A 181 2.83 -37.25 -5.89
CA LEU A 181 2.66 -38.35 -4.96
C LEU A 181 2.92 -37.85 -3.54
N ILE A 182 1.91 -37.86 -2.66
CA ILE A 182 2.03 -37.32 -1.29
C ILE A 182 3.18 -37.95 -0.49
N SER A 183 3.51 -39.22 -0.76
CA SER A 183 4.59 -39.95 -0.10
C SER A 183 6.01 -39.49 -0.49
N ASP A 184 6.17 -38.74 -1.58
CA ASP A 184 7.49 -38.37 -2.07
C ASP A 184 8.15 -37.35 -1.14
N PRO A 185 9.48 -37.43 -0.88
CA PRO A 185 10.15 -36.49 0.00
C PRO A 185 10.24 -35.08 -0.58
N VAL A 186 10.23 -34.08 0.32
CA VAL A 186 10.38 -32.66 -0.01
C VAL A 186 11.86 -32.26 -0.02
N PHE A 187 12.25 -31.49 -1.04
CA PHE A 187 13.58 -30.91 -1.21
C PHE A 187 13.49 -29.40 -1.42
N VAL A 188 14.39 -28.67 -0.76
CA VAL A 188 14.46 -27.20 -0.82
C VAL A 188 15.80 -26.79 -1.40
N PHE A 189 15.78 -25.91 -2.41
CA PHE A 189 16.97 -25.40 -3.06
C PHE A 189 16.96 -23.88 -3.03
N PHE A 190 18.04 -23.29 -2.52
CA PHE A 190 18.29 -21.86 -2.70
C PHE A 190 18.37 -21.52 -4.20
N ASP A 191 17.68 -20.45 -4.60
CA ASP A 191 17.68 -19.94 -5.96
C ASP A 191 18.56 -18.69 -6.05
N ARG A 192 18.13 -17.61 -5.37
CA ARG A 192 18.80 -16.32 -5.43
C ARG A 192 18.37 -15.40 -4.30
N THR A 193 19.17 -14.36 -4.09
CA THR A 193 18.85 -13.24 -3.23
C THR A 193 18.75 -11.93 -4.01
N THR A 194 17.72 -11.15 -3.72
CA THR A 194 17.47 -9.83 -4.31
C THR A 194 17.01 -8.83 -3.25
N SER A 195 17.05 -7.54 -3.52
CA SER A 195 16.33 -6.54 -2.71
C SER A 195 14.92 -6.30 -3.26
N GLY A 196 14.00 -5.81 -2.42
CA GLY A 196 12.66 -5.42 -2.83
C GLY A 196 11.79 -4.97 -1.66
N THR A 197 10.54 -4.60 -1.92
CA THR A 197 9.57 -4.25 -0.87
C THR A 197 9.07 -5.49 -0.16
N SER A 198 8.92 -5.48 1.17
CA SER A 198 8.37 -6.63 1.89
C SER A 198 6.95 -6.97 1.42
N ALA A 199 6.63 -8.27 1.42
CA ALA A 199 5.30 -8.73 1.03
C ALA A 199 4.20 -8.32 2.03
N VAL A 200 4.55 -8.23 3.32
CA VAL A 200 3.61 -8.04 4.45
C VAL A 200 3.87 -6.77 5.25
N SER A 201 4.99 -6.08 5.05
CA SER A 201 5.34 -4.89 5.83
C SER A 201 5.81 -3.75 4.94
N ASP A 202 5.69 -2.53 5.46
CA ASP A 202 6.24 -1.37 4.79
C ASP A 202 7.77 -1.38 4.93
N GLY A 203 8.47 -1.24 3.81
CA GLY A 203 9.92 -1.10 3.79
C GLY A 203 10.63 -2.02 2.81
N MET A 204 11.91 -1.71 2.59
CA MET A 204 12.81 -2.52 1.77
C MET A 204 13.40 -3.65 2.60
N VAL A 205 13.45 -4.83 2.00
CA VAL A 205 13.98 -6.06 2.57
C VAL A 205 14.91 -6.76 1.59
N THR A 206 15.83 -7.55 2.13
CA THR A 206 16.53 -8.59 1.37
C THR A 206 15.64 -9.82 1.28
N LYS A 207 15.45 -10.34 0.06
CA LYS A 207 14.60 -11.49 -0.26
C LYS A 207 15.44 -12.65 -0.75
N SER A 208 15.55 -13.70 0.06
CA SER A 208 16.21 -14.95 -0.31
C SER A 208 15.16 -15.96 -0.77
N ARG A 209 15.19 -16.36 -2.04
CA ARG A 209 14.23 -17.29 -2.64
C ARG A 209 14.73 -18.72 -2.57
N TYR A 210 13.82 -19.61 -2.22
CA TYR A 210 14.03 -21.05 -2.15
C TYR A 210 12.96 -21.78 -2.94
N ASN A 211 13.34 -22.62 -3.88
CA ASN A 211 12.40 -23.45 -4.63
C ASN A 211 12.14 -24.76 -3.87
N ILE A 212 10.87 -25.17 -3.82
CA ILE A 212 10.41 -26.36 -3.12
C ILE A 212 9.99 -27.38 -4.18
N PHE A 213 10.55 -28.58 -4.08
CA PHE A 213 10.26 -29.68 -4.97
C PHE A 213 9.90 -30.93 -4.19
N GLN A 214 9.15 -31.81 -4.82
CA GLN A 214 8.85 -33.15 -4.33
C GLN A 214 9.34 -34.17 -5.36
N GLY A 215 9.88 -35.30 -4.92
CA GLY A 215 10.28 -36.36 -5.84
C GLY A 215 11.21 -37.40 -5.22
N ILE A 216 11.76 -38.28 -6.04
CA ILE A 216 12.65 -39.36 -5.59
C ILE A 216 14.03 -39.14 -6.19
N LYS A 217 15.07 -39.32 -5.38
CA LYS A 217 16.46 -39.29 -5.82
C LYS A 217 17.06 -40.69 -5.88
N ASP A 218 17.95 -40.91 -6.83
CA ASP A 218 18.78 -42.11 -6.86
C ASP A 218 19.79 -42.04 -5.69
N PRO A 219 19.82 -43.05 -4.79
CA PRO A 219 20.72 -43.04 -3.64
C PRO A 219 22.21 -43.10 -4.02
N LYS A 220 22.56 -43.56 -5.23
CA LYS A 220 23.94 -43.66 -5.71
C LYS A 220 24.44 -42.34 -6.31
N THR A 221 23.61 -41.67 -7.10
CA THR A 221 24.02 -40.45 -7.83
C THR A 221 23.56 -39.16 -7.15
N ASN A 222 22.59 -39.25 -6.23
CA ASN A 222 21.91 -38.10 -5.61
C ASN A 222 21.18 -37.18 -6.62
N GLU A 223 20.96 -37.68 -7.84
CA GLU A 223 20.18 -37.04 -8.90
C GLU A 223 18.70 -37.40 -8.78
N PHE A 224 17.81 -36.56 -9.33
CA PHE A 224 16.38 -36.83 -9.32
C PHE A 224 16.00 -37.86 -10.38
N ILE A 225 15.28 -38.90 -9.94
CA ILE A 225 14.56 -39.84 -10.81
C ILE A 225 13.22 -39.22 -11.22
N SER A 226 12.54 -38.58 -10.27
CA SER A 226 11.33 -37.79 -10.48
C SER A 226 11.44 -36.48 -9.71
N LYS A 227 10.91 -35.38 -10.26
CA LYS A 227 10.93 -34.07 -9.60
C LYS A 227 9.75 -33.22 -10.06
N THR A 228 8.93 -32.80 -9.10
CA THR A 228 7.82 -31.87 -9.32
C THR A 228 8.10 -30.58 -8.57
N PHE A 229 7.98 -29.43 -9.24
CA PHE A 229 8.03 -28.12 -8.59
C PHE A 229 6.67 -27.85 -7.94
N ILE A 230 6.66 -27.74 -6.61
CA ILE A 230 5.41 -27.64 -5.84
C ILE A 230 5.17 -26.24 -5.27
N GLY A 231 6.20 -25.41 -5.21
CA GLY A 231 6.09 -24.05 -4.71
C GLY A 231 7.45 -23.43 -4.42
N TYR A 232 7.46 -22.29 -3.76
CA TYR A 232 8.68 -21.62 -3.36
C TYR A 232 8.48 -20.89 -2.03
N ALA A 233 9.57 -20.61 -1.33
CA ALA A 233 9.58 -19.78 -0.15
C ALA A 233 10.43 -18.53 -0.37
N ILE A 234 10.08 -17.47 0.35
CA ILE A 234 10.88 -16.25 0.44
C ILE A 234 11.18 -15.99 1.91
N ALA A 235 12.47 -15.92 2.25
CA ALA A 235 12.93 -15.37 3.52
C ALA A 235 13.22 -13.87 3.34
N GLU A 236 12.49 -13.04 4.07
CA GLU A 236 12.64 -11.58 4.10
C GLU A 236 13.39 -11.14 5.35
N ASP A 237 14.56 -10.53 5.14
CA ASP A 237 15.35 -9.86 6.18
C ASP A 237 15.24 -8.35 6.03
N PHE A 238 14.98 -7.64 7.13
CA PHE A 238 14.99 -6.19 7.11
C PHE A 238 16.40 -5.66 6.85
N ILE A 239 16.49 -4.72 5.91
CA ILE A 239 17.74 -4.01 5.62
C ILE A 239 18.06 -3.15 6.85
N THR A 240 18.99 -3.58 7.69
CA THR A 240 19.63 -2.74 8.70
C THR A 240 21.08 -2.48 8.30
N SER A 241 21.59 -1.29 8.62
CA SER A 241 22.88 -0.78 8.17
C SER A 241 24.11 -1.57 8.65
N GLU A 242 23.93 -2.62 9.44
CA GLU A 242 25.00 -3.28 10.19
C GLU A 242 25.49 -4.60 9.56
N LYS A 243 24.83 -5.12 8.51
CA LYS A 243 25.23 -6.40 7.88
C LYS A 243 25.24 -6.33 6.35
N VAL A 244 26.25 -6.96 5.74
CA VAL A 244 26.48 -7.00 4.27
C VAL A 244 25.28 -7.57 3.49
N GLY A 245 24.59 -8.55 4.05
CA GLY A 245 23.38 -9.17 3.45
C GLY A 245 22.10 -8.34 3.60
N TRP A 246 22.14 -7.27 4.38
CA TRP A 246 21.02 -6.39 4.67
C TRP A 246 21.22 -5.07 3.93
N SER A 247 21.40 -5.15 2.62
CA SER A 247 21.67 -4.00 1.76
C SER A 247 20.66 -3.92 0.61
N THR A 248 20.59 -2.76 -0.04
CA THR A 248 19.78 -2.59 -1.27
C THR A 248 20.38 -3.33 -2.46
N ASN A 249 21.63 -3.83 -2.35
CA ASN A 249 22.36 -4.57 -3.36
C ASN A 249 23.01 -5.83 -2.75
N PRO A 250 22.21 -6.78 -2.23
CA PRO A 250 22.75 -7.96 -1.57
C PRO A 250 23.48 -8.86 -2.58
N PRO A 251 24.52 -9.61 -2.17
CA PRO A 251 25.09 -10.66 -3.00
C PRO A 251 24.01 -11.65 -3.44
N LYS A 252 24.00 -12.06 -4.71
CA LYS A 252 22.96 -12.95 -5.27
C LYS A 252 22.91 -14.32 -4.58
N ASP A 253 24.02 -14.73 -3.98
CA ASP A 253 24.24 -15.99 -3.26
C ASP A 253 24.16 -15.84 -1.74
N TYR A 254 23.83 -14.65 -1.22
CA TYR A 254 23.64 -14.43 0.21
C TYR A 254 22.53 -15.34 0.74
N ARG A 255 22.80 -16.02 1.85
CA ARG A 255 21.81 -16.81 2.59
C ARG A 255 21.58 -16.18 3.96
N PRO A 256 20.31 -16.04 4.38
CA PRO A 256 19.98 -15.49 5.68
C PRO A 256 20.49 -16.42 6.78
N ASN A 257 21.00 -15.84 7.86
CA ASN A 257 21.43 -16.65 9.00
C ASN A 257 20.16 -17.20 9.69
N PRO A 258 20.06 -18.52 9.96
CA PRO A 258 18.89 -19.10 10.60
C PRO A 258 18.60 -18.57 12.01
N LYS A 259 19.58 -17.92 12.64
CA LYS A 259 19.44 -17.21 13.93
C LYS A 259 18.99 -15.76 13.81
N ASP A 260 18.96 -15.19 12.61
CA ASP A 260 18.48 -13.83 12.38
C ASP A 260 16.95 -13.77 12.42
N ASN A 261 16.43 -12.57 12.67
CA ASN A 261 14.98 -12.31 12.70
C ASN A 261 14.46 -12.05 11.27
N TYR A 262 14.32 -13.12 10.50
CA TYR A 262 13.67 -13.07 9.19
C TYR A 262 12.20 -13.45 9.26
N LYS A 263 11.43 -13.01 8.25
CA LYS A 263 10.09 -13.53 7.96
C LYS A 263 10.19 -14.57 6.86
N LEU A 264 9.59 -15.74 7.05
CA LEU A 264 9.49 -16.76 6.00
C LEU A 264 8.07 -16.78 5.46
N ILE A 265 7.91 -16.79 4.15
CA ILE A 265 6.61 -16.93 3.50
C ILE A 265 6.71 -18.03 2.44
N VAL A 266 5.83 -19.03 2.52
CA VAL A 266 5.73 -20.13 1.55
C VAL A 266 4.57 -19.86 0.60
N TYR A 267 4.83 -20.02 -0.69
CA TYR A 267 3.90 -19.79 -1.79
C TYR A 267 3.70 -21.07 -2.60
N ASN A 268 2.50 -21.24 -3.17
CA ASN A 268 2.28 -22.23 -4.22
C ASN A 268 2.88 -21.77 -5.57
N ILE A 269 2.79 -22.62 -6.60
CA ILE A 269 3.35 -22.30 -7.91
C ILE A 269 2.65 -21.14 -8.65
N LYS A 270 1.45 -20.75 -8.20
CA LYS A 270 0.70 -19.61 -8.75
C LYS A 270 1.00 -18.30 -8.00
N GLY A 271 1.89 -18.34 -7.00
CA GLY A 271 2.29 -17.17 -6.23
C GLY A 271 1.33 -16.79 -5.12
N VAL A 272 0.43 -17.69 -4.71
CA VAL A 272 -0.45 -17.47 -3.55
C VAL A 272 0.30 -17.85 -2.28
N PRO A 273 0.39 -16.96 -1.27
CA PRO A 273 0.99 -17.30 0.02
C PRO A 273 0.11 -18.33 0.73
N LEU A 274 0.70 -19.44 1.12
CA LEU A 274 0.01 -20.51 1.84
C LEU A 274 0.28 -20.47 3.33
N ALA A 275 1.49 -20.07 3.70
CA ALA A 275 1.88 -19.96 5.09
C ALA A 275 2.98 -18.92 5.33
N SER A 276 3.08 -18.46 6.56
CA SER A 276 4.20 -17.64 7.03
C SER A 276 4.75 -18.14 8.36
N TYR A 277 6.03 -17.86 8.61
CA TYR A 277 6.65 -18.04 9.90
C TYR A 277 7.46 -16.79 10.24
N GLN A 278 7.15 -16.19 11.39
CA GLN A 278 7.92 -15.08 11.93
C GLN A 278 8.17 -15.33 13.41
N PHE A 279 9.45 -15.42 13.76
CA PHE A 279 9.91 -15.69 15.11
C PHE A 279 9.35 -16.99 15.70
N LEU A 280 8.19 -16.97 16.38
CA LEU A 280 7.59 -18.15 17.01
C LEU A 280 6.19 -18.47 16.47
N THR A 281 5.70 -17.62 15.59
CA THR A 281 4.34 -17.68 15.09
C THR A 281 4.38 -18.25 13.69
N TYR A 282 3.77 -19.43 13.52
CA TYR A 282 3.48 -20.00 12.21
C TYR A 282 2.02 -19.74 11.88
N LYS A 283 1.72 -19.42 10.63
CA LYS A 283 0.38 -19.14 10.17
C LYS A 283 0.13 -19.83 8.85
N THR A 284 -1.06 -20.38 8.66
CA THR A 284 -1.58 -20.74 7.34
C THR A 284 -2.56 -19.66 6.90
N TYR A 285 -2.70 -19.43 5.58
CA TYR A 285 -3.63 -18.44 5.04
C TYR A 285 -4.90 -19.06 4.43
N HIS A 286 -4.85 -20.34 4.07
CA HIS A 286 -5.94 -21.03 3.38
C HIS A 286 -6.14 -22.46 3.94
N PRO A 287 -6.90 -22.64 5.05
CA PRO A 287 -7.59 -21.63 5.85
C PRO A 287 -6.66 -20.83 6.77
N TYR A 288 -7.15 -19.69 7.29
CA TYR A 288 -6.39 -18.87 8.21
C TYR A 288 -6.33 -19.47 9.60
N GLU A 289 -5.14 -19.88 10.02
CA GLU A 289 -4.90 -20.37 11.37
C GLU A 289 -3.57 -19.83 11.89
N ILE A 290 -3.54 -19.46 13.17
CA ILE A 290 -2.35 -18.99 13.86
C ILE A 290 -1.91 -20.04 14.87
N PHE A 291 -0.71 -20.57 14.67
CA PHE A 291 -0.07 -21.52 15.56
C PHE A 291 0.87 -20.77 16.49
N GLY A 292 0.50 -20.76 17.77
CA GLY A 292 1.30 -20.16 18.82
C GLY A 292 2.60 -20.92 19.12
N PRO A 293 3.50 -20.30 19.91
CA PRO A 293 4.88 -20.74 20.15
C PRO A 293 5.07 -22.17 20.68
N THR A 294 4.04 -22.78 21.26
CA THR A 294 4.05 -24.12 21.85
C THR A 294 3.64 -25.21 20.86
N LYS A 295 3.07 -24.84 19.71
CA LYS A 295 2.63 -25.75 18.64
C LYS A 295 3.60 -25.78 17.46
N THR A 296 4.66 -24.96 17.50
CA THR A 296 5.62 -24.75 16.43
C THR A 296 7.02 -25.17 16.86
N ASP A 297 7.48 -26.34 16.41
CA ASP A 297 8.83 -26.86 16.69
C ASP A 297 9.93 -26.27 15.78
N LEU A 298 9.59 -25.22 15.01
CA LEU A 298 10.51 -24.57 14.06
C LEU A 298 11.70 -23.86 14.75
N ARG A 299 11.60 -23.61 16.07
CA ARG A 299 12.68 -23.03 16.90
C ARG A 299 13.91 -23.94 16.99
N GLY A 300 13.71 -25.25 17.07
CA GLY A 300 14.80 -26.22 17.17
C GLY A 300 15.59 -26.37 15.89
N ILE A 301 15.01 -25.95 14.76
CA ILE A 301 15.59 -26.09 13.43
C ILE A 301 16.55 -24.92 13.17
N ASN A 302 17.83 -25.24 13.00
CA ASN A 302 18.92 -24.27 12.77
C ASN A 302 19.30 -24.13 11.28
N SER A 303 18.36 -24.41 10.36
CA SER A 303 18.51 -24.19 8.92
C SER A 303 17.24 -23.56 8.35
N VAL A 304 17.42 -22.60 7.44
CA VAL A 304 16.31 -21.97 6.72
C VAL A 304 15.64 -22.98 5.79
N GLU A 305 16.45 -23.77 5.07
CA GLU A 305 15.99 -24.84 4.19
C GLU A 305 15.20 -25.91 4.94
N GLU A 306 15.65 -26.33 6.13
CA GLU A 306 14.92 -27.32 6.93
C GLU A 306 13.61 -26.76 7.50
N ARG A 307 13.56 -25.48 7.90
CA ARG A 307 12.29 -24.84 8.30
C ARG A 307 11.31 -24.79 7.14
N ILE A 308 11.78 -24.47 5.93
CA ILE A 308 10.96 -24.49 4.71
C ILE A 308 10.49 -25.92 4.42
N LYS A 309 11.38 -26.92 4.56
CA LYS A 309 11.03 -28.32 4.35
C LYS A 309 9.94 -28.78 5.32
N TYR A 310 10.05 -28.41 6.60
CA TYR A 310 9.03 -28.69 7.60
C TYR A 310 7.68 -28.07 7.23
N ILE A 311 7.66 -26.76 6.93
CA ILE A 311 6.43 -26.05 6.54
C ILE A 311 5.84 -26.65 5.26
N GLY A 312 6.68 -26.98 4.27
CA GLY A 312 6.25 -27.63 3.04
C GLY A 312 5.62 -28.99 3.30
N GLY A 313 6.20 -29.81 4.19
CA GLY A 313 5.63 -31.08 4.61
C GLY A 313 4.26 -30.93 5.28
N ASP A 314 4.15 -30.04 6.28
CA ASP A 314 2.88 -29.75 6.97
C ASP A 314 1.78 -29.29 5.98
N LEU A 315 2.13 -28.43 5.02
CA LEU A 315 1.19 -27.98 3.99
C LEU A 315 0.77 -29.10 3.02
N ILE A 316 1.65 -30.06 2.72
CA ILE A 316 1.31 -31.23 1.90
C ILE A 316 0.39 -32.18 2.67
N GLU A 317 0.69 -32.45 3.95
CA GLU A 317 -0.13 -33.30 4.82
C GLU A 317 -1.55 -32.74 4.99
N LYS A 318 -1.67 -31.41 5.10
CA LYS A 318 -2.96 -30.70 5.11
C LYS A 318 -3.60 -30.59 3.73
N ASN A 319 -2.94 -31.06 2.67
CA ASN A 319 -3.38 -30.99 1.29
C ASN A 319 -3.66 -29.53 0.87
N ILE A 320 -2.71 -28.61 1.07
CA ILE A 320 -2.82 -27.17 0.76
C ILE A 320 -1.74 -26.73 -0.24
N LEU A 321 -0.50 -27.20 -0.10
CA LEU A 321 0.61 -27.03 -1.06
C LEU A 321 0.71 -28.27 -1.91
#